data_AF-A0A518RH31-F1
#
_entry.id   AF-A0A518RH31-F1
#
_cell.length_a   1.000
_cell.length_b   1.000
_cell.length_c   1.000
_cell.angle_alpha   90.00
_cell.angle_beta   90.00
_cell.angle_gamma   90.00
#
_symmetry.space_group_name_H-M   'P 1'
#
loop_
_entity.id
_entity.type
_entity.pdbx_description
1 polymer ?
#
loop_
_entity_poly.entity_id
_entity_poly.type
_entity_poly.pdbx_seq_one_letter_code
_entity_poly.pdbx_strand_id
1 'polypeptide(L)'
;MTDHLPESAPPDDIAEAFEALRGEVSLTRRAVEGLTAARERVPDYGPTLGQMAQALKQATEGIDRIERSPAARLSPAALADEIRKASVEARAEDRALLREARDGLTRSIGRIDGVIDRGQAADRQLRRLIWSGVGGALGGILLMMILPGAVARSLPASWHVPEWMAARTIGLDQRAAGERMIATSEKSDAEGN
;
A
#
# COMPACT_ATOMS: atom_id res chain seq x y z
N MET A 1 41.97 -105.79 -70.00
CA MET A 1 41.69 -104.59 -69.18
C MET A 1 42.02 -103.40 -70.05
N THR A 2 41.14 -103.12 -71.01
CA THR A 2 41.28 -102.06 -72.01
C THR A 2 40.58 -100.84 -71.47
N ASP A 3 41.38 -99.81 -71.23
CA ASP A 3 41.00 -98.52 -70.68
C ASP A 3 40.12 -97.77 -71.71
N HIS A 4 38.92 -97.38 -71.31
CA HIS A 4 37.98 -96.65 -72.15
C HIS A 4 38.42 -95.18 -72.22
N LEU A 5 39.08 -94.80 -73.32
CA LEU A 5 39.23 -93.39 -73.68
C LEU A 5 37.83 -92.82 -74.01
N PRO A 6 37.49 -91.61 -73.53
CA PRO A 6 36.19 -91.03 -73.81
C PRO A 6 36.05 -90.79 -75.31
N GLU A 7 35.04 -91.43 -75.88
CA GLU A 7 34.56 -91.19 -77.24
C GLU A 7 34.31 -89.68 -77.38
N SER A 8 35.00 -89.04 -78.32
CA SER A 8 34.84 -87.62 -78.60
C SER A 8 33.37 -87.36 -78.88
N ALA A 9 32.75 -86.52 -78.04
CA ALA A 9 31.36 -86.14 -78.18
C ALA A 9 31.09 -85.69 -79.63
N PRO A 10 29.97 -86.12 -80.24
CA PRO A 10 29.66 -85.78 -81.62
C PRO A 10 29.69 -84.25 -81.79
N PRO A 11 30.14 -83.73 -82.94
CA PRO A 11 30.33 -82.28 -83.17
C PRO A 11 29.09 -81.42 -82.86
N ASP A 12 27.88 -82.00 -82.88
CA ASP A 12 26.64 -81.34 -82.48
C ASP A 12 26.56 -81.02 -80.96
N ASP A 13 27.15 -81.84 -80.08
CA ASP A 13 27.12 -81.67 -78.61
C ASP A 13 28.01 -80.49 -78.15
N ILE A 14 29.16 -80.30 -78.81
CA ILE A 14 30.03 -79.13 -78.56
C ILE A 14 29.35 -77.84 -79.04
N ALA A 15 28.68 -77.87 -80.19
CA ALA A 15 27.95 -76.71 -80.71
C ALA A 15 26.78 -76.32 -79.79
N GLU A 16 26.06 -77.30 -79.25
CA GLU A 16 24.96 -77.09 -78.29
C GLU A 16 25.47 -76.50 -76.97
N ALA A 17 26.59 -76.99 -76.43
CA ALA A 17 27.23 -76.45 -75.24
C ALA A 17 27.71 -74.99 -75.41
N PHE A 18 28.24 -74.64 -76.60
CA PHE A 18 28.62 -73.26 -76.91
C PHE A 18 27.40 -72.33 -77.05
N GLU A 19 26.28 -72.82 -77.59
CA GLU A 19 25.04 -72.03 -77.62
C GLU A 19 24.42 -71.84 -76.23
N ALA A 20 24.43 -72.88 -75.38
CA ALA A 20 24.02 -72.76 -74.00
C ALA A 20 24.87 -71.71 -73.24
N LEU A 21 26.20 -71.75 -73.41
CA LEU A 21 27.11 -70.75 -72.83
C LEU A 21 26.86 -69.35 -73.39
N ARG A 22 26.61 -69.20 -74.69
CA ARG A 22 26.27 -67.92 -75.31
C ARG A 22 24.95 -67.36 -74.75
N GLY A 23 23.99 -68.23 -74.46
CA GLY A 23 22.75 -67.90 -73.77
C GLY A 23 22.99 -67.37 -72.35
N GLU A 24 23.79 -68.08 -71.55
CA GLU A 24 24.12 -67.67 -70.17
C GLU A 24 24.90 -66.35 -70.11
N VAL A 25 25.88 -66.16 -71.01
CA VAL A 25 26.64 -64.89 -71.11
C VAL A 25 25.73 -63.74 -71.51
N SER A 26 24.75 -64.00 -72.39
CA SER A 26 23.77 -62.98 -72.80
C SER A 26 22.84 -62.59 -71.64
N LEU A 27 22.44 -63.54 -70.79
CA LEU A 27 21.61 -63.29 -69.60
C LEU A 27 22.38 -62.52 -68.53
N THR A 28 23.62 -62.91 -68.23
CA THR A 28 24.47 -62.20 -67.26
C THR A 28 24.79 -60.78 -67.73
N ARG A 29 25.07 -60.60 -69.03
CA ARG A 29 25.23 -59.26 -69.61
C ARG A 29 23.96 -58.42 -69.41
N ARG A 30 22.77 -58.96 -69.69
CA ARG A 30 21.50 -58.27 -69.46
C ARG A 30 21.25 -57.95 -67.98
N ALA A 31 21.65 -58.85 -67.08
CA ALA A 31 21.54 -58.62 -65.63
C ALA A 31 22.48 -57.50 -65.15
N VAL A 32 23.71 -57.45 -65.68
CA VAL A 32 24.69 -56.39 -65.39
C VAL A 32 24.24 -55.04 -65.99
N GLU A 33 23.75 -55.04 -67.23
CA GLU A 33 23.15 -53.86 -67.86
C GLU A 33 21.92 -53.38 -67.07
N GLY A 34 21.08 -54.31 -66.60
CA GLY A 34 19.93 -54.01 -65.73
C GLY A 34 20.33 -53.47 -64.35
N LEU A 35 21.37 -54.01 -63.73
CA LEU A 35 21.92 -53.52 -62.46
C LEU A 35 22.52 -52.12 -62.61
N THR A 36 23.22 -51.87 -63.72
CA THR A 36 23.82 -50.57 -64.04
C THR A 36 22.72 -49.54 -64.31
N ALA A 37 21.70 -49.89 -65.09
CA ALA A 37 20.53 -49.04 -65.31
C ALA A 37 19.74 -48.79 -64.01
N ALA A 38 19.67 -49.77 -63.11
CA ALA A 38 19.07 -49.58 -61.78
C ALA A 38 19.91 -48.63 -60.92
N ARG A 39 21.25 -48.73 -60.99
CA ARG A 39 22.19 -47.84 -60.29
C ARG A 39 22.10 -46.40 -60.78
N GLU A 40 21.98 -46.18 -62.09
CA GLU A 40 21.80 -44.85 -62.68
C GLU A 40 20.48 -44.19 -62.27
N ARG A 41 19.46 -44.98 -61.93
CA ARG A 41 18.18 -44.48 -61.41
C ARG A 41 18.21 -44.11 -59.92
N VAL A 42 19.26 -44.48 -59.18
CA VAL A 42 19.39 -44.12 -57.76
C VAL A 42 19.85 -42.66 -57.65
N PRO A 43 19.05 -41.78 -57.03
CA PRO A 43 19.46 -40.39 -56.82
C PRO A 43 20.69 -40.28 -55.91
N ASP A 44 21.57 -39.33 -56.19
CA ASP A 44 22.68 -39.00 -55.29
C ASP A 44 22.17 -38.19 -54.09
N TYR A 45 22.10 -38.84 -52.92
CA TYR A 45 21.72 -38.21 -51.66
C TYR A 45 22.89 -37.56 -50.90
N GLY A 46 24.13 -37.70 -51.40
CA GLY A 46 25.31 -37.09 -50.79
C GLY A 46 25.16 -35.59 -50.49
N PRO A 47 24.66 -34.77 -51.44
CA PRO A 47 24.40 -33.34 -51.20
C PRO A 47 23.37 -33.10 -50.09
N THR A 48 22.26 -33.84 -50.09
CA THR A 48 21.20 -33.70 -49.08
C THR A 48 21.67 -34.13 -47.69
N LEU A 49 22.40 -35.25 -47.60
CA LEU A 49 23.00 -35.71 -46.35
C LEU A 49 24.06 -34.73 -45.83
N GLY A 50 24.84 -34.11 -46.73
CA GLY A 50 25.77 -33.05 -46.39
C GLY A 50 25.07 -31.82 -45.80
N GLN A 51 23.95 -31.40 -46.39
CA GLN A 51 23.13 -30.30 -45.85
C GLN A 51 22.55 -30.65 -44.47
N MET A 52 22.06 -31.88 -44.28
CA MET A 52 21.55 -32.35 -42.98
C MET A 52 22.64 -32.36 -41.91
N ALA A 53 23.84 -32.87 -42.24
CA ALA A 53 24.98 -32.86 -41.34
C ALA A 53 25.38 -31.43 -40.95
N GLN A 54 25.35 -30.50 -41.90
CA GLN A 54 25.64 -29.09 -41.65
C GLN A 54 24.57 -28.43 -40.76
N ALA A 55 23.29 -28.71 -40.99
CA ALA A 55 22.20 -28.20 -40.16
C ALA A 55 22.30 -28.74 -38.72
N LEU A 56 22.63 -30.03 -38.56
CA LEU A 56 22.84 -30.64 -37.26
C LEU A 56 24.02 -29.99 -36.52
N LYS A 57 25.14 -29.75 -37.22
CA LYS A 57 26.29 -29.04 -36.66
C LYS A 57 25.93 -27.64 -36.15
N GLN A 58 25.19 -26.87 -36.95
CA GLN A 58 24.73 -25.53 -36.56
C GLN A 58 23.78 -25.56 -35.35
N ALA A 59 22.88 -26.54 -35.29
CA ALA A 59 22.00 -26.71 -34.15
C ALA A 59 22.79 -27.02 -32.86
N THR A 60 23.76 -27.93 -32.94
CA THR A 60 24.64 -28.26 -31.81
C THR A 60 25.42 -27.03 -31.36
N GLU A 61 26.05 -26.29 -32.28
CA GLU A 61 26.76 -25.04 -31.96
C GLU A 61 25.85 -23.99 -31.31
N GLY A 62 24.58 -23.94 -31.71
CA GLY A 62 23.57 -23.08 -31.09
C GLY A 62 23.26 -23.46 -29.65
N ILE A 63 23.05 -24.75 -29.38
CA ILE A 63 22.82 -25.29 -28.02
C ILE A 63 24.04 -25.01 -27.14
N ASP A 64 25.24 -25.29 -27.66
CA ASP A 64 26.52 -25.08 -26.99
C ASP A 64 26.75 -23.59 -26.63
N ARG A 65 26.21 -22.67 -27.44
CA ARG A 65 26.24 -21.23 -27.15
C ARG A 65 25.24 -20.85 -26.07
N ILE A 66 24.04 -21.43 -26.09
CA ILE A 66 23.01 -21.21 -25.07
C ILE A 66 23.53 -21.71 -23.71
N GLU A 67 24.11 -22.90 -23.65
CA GLU A 67 24.62 -23.50 -22.42
C GLU A 67 25.80 -22.71 -21.81
N ARG A 68 26.65 -22.12 -22.65
CA ARG A 68 27.71 -21.20 -22.22
C ARG A 68 27.20 -19.81 -21.81
N SER A 69 25.95 -19.47 -22.12
CA SER A 69 25.38 -18.17 -21.76
C SER A 69 25.14 -18.08 -20.25
N PRO A 70 25.37 -16.91 -19.63
CA PRO A 70 25.06 -16.69 -18.22
C PRO A 70 23.57 -16.88 -17.90
N ALA A 71 22.70 -16.62 -18.88
CA ALA A 71 21.25 -16.77 -18.75
C ALA A 71 20.81 -18.23 -18.59
N ALA A 72 21.53 -19.19 -19.20
CA ALA A 72 21.24 -20.62 -19.00
C ALA A 72 21.67 -21.14 -17.62
N ARG A 73 22.61 -20.45 -16.96
CA ARG A 73 23.07 -20.78 -15.60
C ARG A 73 22.22 -20.15 -14.51
N LEU A 74 21.49 -19.07 -14.83
CA LEU A 74 20.51 -18.48 -13.93
C LEU A 74 19.22 -19.28 -14.01
N SER A 75 18.94 -20.08 -12.96
CA SER A 75 17.63 -20.69 -12.83
C SER A 75 16.56 -19.58 -12.79
N PRO A 76 15.35 -19.81 -13.34
CA PRO A 76 14.25 -18.83 -13.24
C PRO A 76 13.97 -18.38 -11.80
N ALA A 77 14.19 -19.27 -10.82
CA ALA A 77 14.09 -18.95 -9.40
C ALA A 77 15.17 -17.96 -8.93
N ALA A 78 16.43 -18.12 -9.37
CA ALA A 78 17.51 -17.19 -9.06
C ALA A 78 17.26 -15.79 -9.66
N LEU A 79 16.72 -15.73 -10.87
CA LEU A 79 16.34 -14.46 -11.51
C LEU A 79 15.21 -13.76 -10.72
N ALA A 80 14.20 -14.51 -10.28
CA ALA A 80 13.12 -13.97 -9.45
C ALA A 80 13.64 -13.46 -8.10
N ASP A 81 14.62 -14.13 -7.51
CA ASP A 81 15.29 -13.70 -6.28
C ASP A 81 16.07 -12.39 -6.46
N GLU A 82 16.85 -12.27 -7.53
CA GLU A 82 17.55 -11.04 -7.95
C GLU A 82 16.56 -9.88 -8.15
N ILE A 83 15.49 -10.10 -8.91
CA ILE A 83 14.44 -9.10 -9.14
C ILE A 83 13.82 -8.67 -7.81
N ARG A 84 13.55 -9.60 -6.90
CA ARG A 84 12.98 -9.27 -5.59
C ARG A 84 13.94 -8.43 -4.76
N LYS A 85 15.23 -8.77 -4.74
CA LYS A 85 16.28 -8.00 -4.04
C LYS A 85 16.36 -6.58 -4.60
N ALA A 86 16.52 -6.44 -5.93
CA ALA A 86 16.55 -5.15 -6.61
C ALA A 86 15.28 -4.34 -6.36
N SER A 87 14.11 -4.98 -6.35
CA SER A 87 12.82 -4.32 -6.06
C SER A 87 12.70 -3.85 -4.61
N VAL A 88 13.27 -4.59 -3.65
CA VAL A 88 13.27 -4.19 -2.24
C VAL A 88 14.18 -2.98 -2.04
N GLU A 89 15.35 -2.99 -2.66
CA GLU A 89 16.34 -1.91 -2.63
C GLU A 89 15.81 -0.65 -3.30
N ALA A 90 15.26 -0.75 -4.51
CA ALA A 90 14.65 0.37 -5.21
C ALA A 90 13.51 1.03 -4.40
N ARG A 91 12.74 0.24 -3.65
CA ARG A 91 11.64 0.74 -2.79
C ARG A 91 12.09 1.17 -1.39
N ALA A 92 13.39 1.09 -1.06
CA ALA A 92 13.85 1.45 0.29
C ALA A 92 13.69 2.94 0.55
N GLU A 93 14.05 3.77 -0.42
CA GLU A 93 13.91 5.23 -0.36
C GLU A 93 12.44 5.66 -0.34
N ASP A 94 11.60 5.08 -1.21
CA ASP A 94 10.15 5.32 -1.21
C ASP A 94 9.51 5.04 0.16
N ARG A 95 9.92 3.93 0.81
CA ARG A 95 9.42 3.59 2.15
C ARG A 95 9.86 4.61 3.19
N ALA A 96 11.06 5.18 3.06
CA ALA A 96 11.54 6.23 3.96
C ALA A 96 10.72 7.51 3.78
N LEU A 97 10.53 7.96 2.53
CA LEU A 97 9.72 9.13 2.20
C LEU A 97 8.26 8.98 2.65
N LEU A 98 7.65 7.81 2.44
CA LEU A 98 6.29 7.52 2.90
C LEU A 98 6.18 7.55 4.43
N ARG A 99 7.18 7.04 5.16
CA ARG A 99 7.21 7.12 6.63
C ARG A 99 7.33 8.56 7.09
N GLU A 100 8.21 9.34 6.49
CA GLU A 100 8.38 10.75 6.82
C GLU A 100 7.10 11.54 6.54
N ALA A 101 6.47 11.31 5.39
CA ALA A 101 5.19 11.92 5.02
C ALA A 101 4.08 11.54 6.02
N ARG A 102 3.99 10.25 6.40
CA ARG A 102 3.05 9.77 7.42
C ARG A 102 3.28 10.47 8.75
N ASP A 103 4.52 10.54 9.21
CA ASP A 103 4.86 11.16 10.49
C ASP A 103 4.64 12.68 10.45
N GLY A 104 4.84 13.32 9.29
CA GLY A 104 4.45 14.71 9.04
C GLY A 104 2.94 14.93 9.13
N LEU A 105 2.15 14.04 8.53
CA LEU A 105 0.69 14.04 8.60
C LEU A 105 0.20 13.85 10.04
N THR A 106 0.71 12.85 10.77
CA THR A 106 0.34 12.62 12.18
C THR A 106 0.67 13.82 13.05
N ARG A 107 1.85 14.43 12.87
CA ARG A 107 2.20 15.68 13.59
C ARG A 107 1.26 16.83 13.26
N SER A 108 0.84 16.95 12.01
CA SER A 108 -0.07 18.00 11.57
C SER A 108 -1.48 17.82 12.14
N ILE A 109 -1.99 16.59 12.15
CA ILE A 109 -3.26 16.22 12.80
C ILE A 109 -3.19 16.55 14.29
N GLY A 110 -2.15 16.10 15.00
CA GLY A 110 -2.00 16.41 16.43
C GLY A 110 -1.91 17.91 16.73
N ARG A 111 -1.36 18.72 15.81
CA ARG A 111 -1.35 20.18 15.94
C ARG A 111 -2.75 20.77 15.77
N ILE A 112 -3.52 20.28 14.81
CA ILE A 112 -4.92 20.69 14.57
C ILE A 112 -5.77 20.33 15.79
N ASP A 113 -5.70 19.08 16.27
CA ASP A 113 -6.41 18.63 17.47
C ASP A 113 -6.05 19.51 18.67
N GLY A 114 -4.76 19.80 18.86
CA GLY A 114 -4.32 20.70 19.93
C GLY A 114 -4.81 22.15 19.77
N VAL A 115 -5.03 22.66 18.54
CA VAL A 115 -5.64 23.98 18.31
C VAL A 115 -7.12 23.95 18.64
N ILE A 116 -7.84 22.89 18.25
CA ILE A 116 -9.26 22.69 18.55
C ILE A 116 -9.47 22.59 20.07
N ASP A 117 -8.66 21.78 20.75
CA ASP A 117 -8.72 21.63 22.21
C ASP A 117 -8.44 22.96 22.92
N ARG A 118 -7.46 23.73 22.44
CA ARG A 118 -7.17 25.08 22.98
C ARG A 118 -8.34 26.03 22.76
N GLY A 119 -9.01 25.99 21.60
CA GLY A 119 -10.23 26.76 21.34
C GLY A 119 -11.35 26.43 22.34
N GLN A 120 -11.64 25.14 22.53
CA GLN A 120 -12.66 24.70 23.50
C GLN A 120 -12.27 24.99 24.95
N ALA A 121 -10.98 24.95 25.29
CA ALA A 121 -10.49 25.32 26.61
C ALA A 121 -10.63 26.82 26.88
N ALA A 122 -10.35 27.66 25.88
CA ALA A 122 -10.50 29.11 25.97
C ALA A 122 -11.96 29.52 26.22
N ASP A 123 -12.93 28.92 25.51
CA ASP A 123 -14.35 29.17 25.73
C ASP A 123 -14.79 28.81 27.15
N ARG A 124 -14.31 27.67 27.67
CA ARG A 124 -14.56 27.25 29.06
C ARG A 124 -13.93 28.20 30.07
N GLN A 125 -12.74 28.73 29.79
CA GLN A 125 -12.07 29.71 30.65
C GLN A 125 -12.82 31.03 30.68
N LEU A 126 -13.23 31.56 29.52
CA LEU A 126 -14.01 32.79 29.43
C LEU A 126 -15.34 32.66 30.17
N ARG A 127 -16.05 31.53 29.99
CA ARG A 127 -17.28 31.26 30.73
C ARG A 127 -17.03 31.26 32.25
N ARG A 128 -15.96 30.62 32.74
CA ARG A 128 -15.61 30.65 34.16
C ARG A 128 -15.30 32.07 34.66
N LEU A 129 -14.55 32.86 33.88
CA LEU A 129 -14.24 34.25 34.21
C LEU A 129 -15.51 35.11 34.30
N ILE A 130 -16.44 34.94 33.36
CA ILE A 130 -17.75 35.61 33.36
C ILE A 130 -18.52 35.22 34.62
N TRP A 131 -18.64 33.92 34.93
CA TRP A 131 -19.36 33.47 36.12
C TRP A 131 -18.72 33.95 37.42
N SER A 132 -17.38 33.99 37.51
CA SER A 132 -16.71 34.58 38.67
C SER A 132 -16.93 36.09 38.78
N GLY A 133 -16.95 36.80 37.66
CA GLY A 133 -17.21 38.25 37.62
C GLY A 133 -18.66 38.56 38.03
N VAL A 134 -19.62 37.82 37.48
CA VAL A 134 -21.04 37.94 37.83
C VAL A 134 -21.28 37.58 39.30
N GLY A 135 -20.70 36.47 39.77
CA GLY A 135 -20.81 36.05 41.17
C GLY A 135 -20.19 37.06 42.12
N GLY A 136 -19.01 37.60 41.79
CA GLY A 136 -18.34 38.65 42.56
C GLY A 136 -19.13 39.96 42.57
N ALA A 137 -19.69 40.37 41.43
CA ALA A 137 -20.53 41.57 41.35
C ALA A 137 -21.81 41.43 42.17
N LEU A 138 -22.54 40.32 42.02
CA LEU A 138 -23.74 40.04 42.82
C LEU A 138 -23.42 39.93 44.31
N GLY A 139 -22.34 39.23 44.66
CA GLY A 139 -21.87 39.14 46.05
C GLY A 139 -21.49 40.51 46.61
N GLY A 140 -20.81 41.36 45.83
CA GLY A 140 -20.46 42.72 46.21
C GLY A 140 -21.67 43.63 46.41
N ILE A 141 -22.67 43.54 45.52
CA ILE A 141 -23.95 44.27 45.66
C ILE A 141 -24.67 43.82 46.93
N LEU A 142 -24.80 42.50 47.14
CA LEU A 142 -25.44 41.94 48.32
C LEU A 142 -24.71 42.35 49.61
N LEU A 143 -23.38 42.28 49.59
CA LEU A 143 -22.55 42.73 50.70
C LEU A 143 -22.77 44.22 50.98
N MET A 144 -22.79 45.07 49.94
CA MET A 144 -23.08 46.51 50.08
C MET A 144 -24.49 46.82 50.54
N MET A 145 -25.46 45.91 50.35
CA MET A 145 -26.81 46.06 50.89
C MET A 145 -26.88 45.71 52.37
N ILE A 146 -26.10 44.71 52.81
CA ILE A 146 -26.08 44.23 54.20
C ILE A 146 -25.19 45.10 55.09
N LEU A 147 -24.03 45.51 54.58
CA LEU A 147 -23.00 46.20 55.38
C LEU A 147 -23.51 47.47 56.08
N PRO A 148 -24.24 48.40 55.41
CA PRO A 148 -24.70 49.63 56.04
C PRO A 148 -25.60 49.34 57.25
N GLY A 149 -26.52 48.38 57.13
CA GLY A 149 -27.42 48.00 58.22
C GLY A 149 -26.75 47.20 59.34
N ALA A 150 -25.74 46.40 59.03
CA ALA A 150 -24.97 45.64 60.01
C ALA A 150 -23.97 46.54 60.78
N VAL A 151 -23.25 47.40 60.06
CA VAL A 151 -22.30 48.36 60.65
C VAL A 151 -23.03 49.40 61.48
N ALA A 152 -24.19 49.89 61.05
CA ALA A 152 -25.00 50.81 61.85
C ALA A 152 -25.46 50.19 63.19
N ARG A 153 -25.64 48.86 63.25
CA ARG A 153 -26.04 48.14 64.47
C ARG A 153 -24.87 47.75 65.38
N SER A 154 -23.63 47.67 64.86
CA SER A 154 -22.45 47.28 65.65
C SER A 154 -21.68 48.47 66.24
N LEU A 155 -22.02 49.70 65.86
CA LEU A 155 -21.44 50.91 66.43
C LEU A 155 -22.03 51.21 67.82
N PRO A 156 -21.27 51.89 68.72
CA PRO A 156 -21.73 52.18 70.08
C PRO A 156 -23.05 52.95 70.09
N ALA A 157 -23.99 52.52 70.94
CA ALA A 157 -25.32 53.13 71.07
C ALA A 157 -25.28 54.64 71.38
N SER A 158 -24.18 55.14 71.96
CA SER A 158 -23.97 56.58 72.20
C SER A 158 -23.97 57.45 70.94
N TRP A 159 -23.77 56.88 69.75
CA TRP A 159 -23.65 57.64 68.50
C TRP A 159 -24.94 57.70 67.66
N HIS A 160 -26.02 57.01 68.07
CA HIS A 160 -27.36 57.08 67.46
C HIS A 160 -27.37 57.00 65.92
N VAL A 161 -26.52 56.12 65.36
CA VAL A 161 -26.27 56.03 63.91
C VAL A 161 -27.50 55.67 63.07
N PRO A 162 -28.32 54.70 63.47
CA PRO A 162 -29.57 54.41 62.79
C PRO A 162 -30.53 55.61 62.71
N GLU A 163 -30.59 56.42 63.77
CA GLU A 163 -31.58 57.48 63.93
C GLU A 163 -31.28 58.71 63.05
N TRP A 164 -30.03 59.19 63.00
CA TRP A 164 -29.68 60.28 62.08
C TRP A 164 -29.65 59.82 60.61
N MET A 165 -29.33 58.55 60.36
CA MET A 165 -29.39 57.98 59.02
C MET A 165 -30.84 57.90 58.51
N ALA A 166 -31.79 57.46 59.34
CA ALA A 166 -33.21 57.47 59.01
C ALA A 166 -33.76 58.88 58.77
N ALA A 167 -33.37 59.84 59.61
CA ALA A 167 -33.72 61.24 59.40
C ALA A 167 -33.22 61.76 58.05
N ARG A 168 -31.97 61.43 57.69
CA ARG A 168 -31.36 61.86 56.44
C ARG A 168 -31.92 61.16 55.19
N THR A 169 -32.33 59.89 55.25
CA THR A 169 -32.98 59.21 54.13
C THR A 169 -34.39 59.74 53.87
N ILE A 170 -35.10 60.16 54.93
CA ILE A 170 -36.42 60.82 54.84
C ILE A 170 -36.26 62.32 54.50
N GLY A 171 -35.04 62.86 54.57
CA GLY A 171 -34.72 64.26 54.27
C GLY A 171 -35.22 65.26 55.32
N LEU A 172 -35.49 64.79 56.53
CA LEU A 172 -36.04 65.58 57.63
C LEU A 172 -35.02 65.69 58.77
N ASP A 173 -35.17 66.71 59.61
CA ASP A 173 -34.48 66.77 60.89
C ASP A 173 -34.90 65.59 61.78
N GLN A 174 -34.02 65.12 62.66
CA GLN A 174 -34.23 63.91 63.46
C GLN A 174 -35.51 63.94 64.30
N ARG A 175 -35.85 65.12 64.82
CA ARG A 175 -37.09 65.30 65.60
C ARG A 175 -38.33 65.18 64.71
N ALA A 176 -38.31 65.85 63.55
CA ALA A 176 -39.41 65.82 62.58
C ALA A 176 -39.59 64.43 61.95
N ALA A 177 -38.50 63.67 61.77
CA ALA A 177 -38.55 62.28 61.31
C ALA A 177 -39.25 61.37 62.34
N GLY A 178 -38.94 61.54 63.64
CA GLY A 178 -39.60 60.80 64.72
C GLY A 178 -41.10 61.08 64.81
N GLU A 179 -41.50 62.35 64.78
CA GLU A 179 -42.92 62.77 64.79
C GLU A 179 -43.68 62.18 63.59
N ARG A 180 -43.07 62.18 62.40
CA ARG A 180 -43.66 61.60 61.19
C ARG A 180 -43.81 60.08 61.27
N MET A 181 -42.80 59.37 61.80
CA MET A 181 -42.86 57.91 61.95
C MET A 181 -43.97 57.46 62.90
N ILE A 182 -44.12 58.15 64.04
CA ILE A 182 -45.19 57.88 65.01
C ILE A 182 -46.56 58.12 64.37
N ALA A 183 -46.76 59.28 63.73
CA ALA A 183 -48.00 59.61 63.05
C ALA A 183 -48.36 58.61 61.92
N THR A 184 -47.36 58.11 61.19
CA THR A 184 -47.60 57.06 60.16
C THR A 184 -47.92 55.70 60.76
N SER A 185 -47.38 55.36 61.93
CA SER A 185 -47.72 54.09 62.61
C SER A 185 -49.15 54.13 63.15
N GLU A 186 -49.57 55.23 63.79
CA GLU A 186 -50.93 55.41 64.28
C GLU A 186 -51.96 55.35 63.14
N LYS A 187 -51.62 55.93 61.98
CA LYS A 187 -52.47 55.85 60.78
C LYS A 187 -52.55 54.41 60.22
N SER A 188 -51.42 53.68 60.20
CA SER A 188 -51.38 52.28 59.76
C SER A 188 -52.23 51.37 60.65
N ASP A 189 -52.23 51.60 61.96
CA ASP A 189 -53.01 50.85 62.92
C ASP A 189 -54.52 51.14 62.81
N ALA A 190 -54.90 52.31 62.28
CA ALA A 190 -56.29 52.70 62.00
C ALA A 190 -56.84 52.16 60.66
N GLU A 191 -55.99 51.84 59.68
CA GLU A 191 -56.38 51.26 58.37
C GLU A 191 -56.23 49.72 58.32
N GLY A 192 -55.57 49.12 59.32
CA GLY A 192 -55.30 47.67 59.42
C GLY A 192 -56.28 46.85 60.27
N ASN A 193 -57.40 47.44 60.73
CA ASN A 193 -58.49 46.78 61.44
C ASN A 193 -59.83 46.91 60.72
#